data_AF-A0A0C3P9Y8-F1
#
_entry.id   AF-A0A0C3P9Y8-F1
#
_cell.length_a   1.000
_cell.length_b   1.000
_cell.length_c   1.000
_cell.angle_alpha   90.00
_cell.angle_beta   90.00
_cell.angle_gamma   90.00
#
_symmetry.space_group_name_H-M   'P 1'
#
loop_
_entity.id
_entity.type
_entity.pdbx_description
1 polymer ?
#
loop_
_entity_poly.entity_id
_entity_poly.type
_entity_poly.pdbx_seq_one_letter_code
_entity_poly.pdbx_strand_id
1 'polypeptide(L)'
;MNVGFFYISNHGIPQEIIDKVLSAMKVYFSLPLETKMKLYHKAVGNFKGYEPLGDLHEGFTIGWEELMPKENNEKRVNDGAMAGANVWPLEPAGFREACLNY
;
A
#
# COMPACT_ATOMS: atom_id res chain seq x y z
N MET A 1 -18.17 1.74 30.29
CA MET A 1 -17.98 1.11 28.97
C MET A 1 -17.17 2.10 28.15
N ASN A 2 -15.87 1.89 28.02
CA ASN A 2 -14.99 2.78 27.27
C ASN A 2 -14.84 2.17 25.86
N VAL A 3 -15.30 2.90 24.85
CA VAL A 3 -15.25 2.49 23.45
C VAL A 3 -13.80 2.48 22.95
N GLY A 4 -13.39 1.39 22.27
CA GLY A 4 -12.07 1.24 21.64
C GLY A 4 -12.01 1.63 20.16
N PHE A 5 -13.13 2.09 19.59
CA PHE A 5 -13.29 2.48 18.19
C PHE A 5 -14.30 3.62 18.07
N PHE A 6 -14.10 4.50 17.09
CA PHE A 6 -15.01 5.60 16.75
C PHE A 6 -14.91 5.94 15.27
N TYR A 7 -15.95 6.59 14.74
CA TYR A 7 -15.94 7.15 13.38
C TYR A 7 -15.51 8.61 13.42
N ILE A 8 -14.70 9.02 12.43
CA ILE A 8 -14.36 10.42 12.20
C ILE A 8 -15.10 10.87 10.94
N SER A 9 -15.85 11.97 11.05
CA SER A 9 -16.40 12.70 9.90
C SER A 9 -15.73 14.07 9.81
N ASN A 10 -15.77 14.70 8.62
CA ASN A 10 -15.11 15.99 8.35
C ASN A 10 -13.59 15.97 8.62
N HIS A 11 -12.91 14.86 8.31
CA HIS A 11 -11.46 14.68 8.50
C HIS A 11 -10.58 15.51 7.53
N GLY A 12 -11.18 16.21 6.55
CA GLY A 12 -10.47 17.09 5.63
C GLY A 12 -9.74 16.39 4.48
N ILE A 13 -9.83 15.05 4.38
CA ILE A 13 -9.30 14.30 3.22
C ILE A 13 -10.32 14.44 2.08
N PRO A 14 -9.94 15.00 0.92
CA PRO A 14 -10.84 15.12 -0.22
C PRO A 14 -11.34 13.76 -0.69
N GLN A 15 -12.64 13.66 -0.99
CA GLN A 15 -13.27 12.41 -1.45
C GLN A 15 -12.59 11.84 -2.71
N GLU A 16 -12.12 12.71 -3.61
CA GLU A 16 -11.41 12.30 -4.82
C GLU A 16 -10.13 11.49 -4.54
N ILE A 17 -9.42 11.78 -3.45
CA ILE A 17 -8.22 11.02 -3.06
C ILE A 17 -8.60 9.60 -2.63
N ILE A 18 -9.65 9.49 -1.82
CA ILE A 18 -10.22 8.21 -1.36
C ILE A 18 -10.70 7.38 -2.57
N ASP A 19 -11.44 8.01 -3.49
CA ASP A 19 -11.97 7.34 -4.66
C ASP A 19 -10.86 6.84 -5.60
N LYS A 20 -9.78 7.62 -5.77
CA LYS A 20 -8.62 7.23 -6.57
C LYS A 20 -7.93 5.99 -6.02
N VAL A 21 -7.60 5.97 -4.73
CA VAL A 21 -6.93 4.81 -4.12
C VAL A 21 -7.82 3.57 -4.13
N LEU A 22 -9.11 3.72 -3.83
CA LEU A 22 -10.06 2.61 -3.88
C LEU A 22 -10.26 2.07 -5.31
N SER A 23 -10.29 2.94 -6.31
CA SER A 23 -10.38 2.54 -7.72
C SER A 23 -9.13 1.78 -8.16
N ALA A 24 -7.94 2.30 -7.85
CA ALA A 24 -6.67 1.63 -8.14
C ALA A 24 -6.57 0.26 -7.47
N MET A 25 -6.98 0.14 -6.20
CA MET A 25 -7.05 -1.14 -5.50
C MET A 25 -8.02 -2.12 -6.17
N LYS A 26 -9.23 -1.69 -6.54
CA LYS A 26 -10.21 -2.54 -7.22
C LYS A 26 -9.68 -3.09 -8.55
N VAL A 27 -8.98 -2.26 -9.32
CA VAL A 27 -8.37 -2.70 -10.59
C VAL A 27 -7.21 -3.64 -10.34
N TYR A 28 -6.34 -3.36 -9.38
CA TYR A 28 -5.23 -4.26 -9.06
C TYR A 28 -5.72 -5.64 -8.61
N PHE A 29 -6.68 -5.70 -7.70
CA PHE A 29 -7.17 -6.97 -7.15
C PHE A 29 -8.02 -7.78 -8.14
N SER A 30 -8.55 -7.15 -9.20
CA SER A 30 -9.22 -7.86 -10.29
C SER A 30 -8.26 -8.52 -11.29
N LEU A 31 -6.96 -8.22 -11.22
CA LEU A 31 -5.95 -8.85 -12.08
C LEU A 31 -5.83 -10.35 -11.80
N PRO A 32 -5.40 -11.16 -12.80
CA PRO A 32 -5.15 -12.58 -12.61
C PRO A 32 -4.18 -12.83 -11.46
N LEU A 33 -4.41 -13.91 -10.70
CA LEU A 33 -3.55 -14.29 -9.57
C LEU A 33 -2.08 -14.35 -9.96
N GLU A 34 -1.75 -14.91 -11.13
CA GLU A 34 -0.38 -14.97 -11.65
C GLU A 34 0.28 -13.59 -11.74
N THR A 35 -0.48 -12.57 -12.15
CA THR A 35 0.02 -11.19 -12.23
C THR A 35 0.29 -10.62 -10.84
N LYS A 36 -0.63 -10.81 -9.90
CA LYS A 36 -0.49 -10.34 -8.51
C LYS A 36 0.68 -11.05 -7.78
N MET A 37 0.87 -12.35 -8.04
CA MET A 37 1.94 -13.16 -7.45
C MET A 37 3.35 -12.73 -7.88
N LYS A 38 3.51 -11.94 -8.95
CA LYS A 38 4.82 -11.33 -9.32
C LYS A 38 5.38 -10.45 -8.21
N LEU A 39 4.52 -9.91 -7.35
CA LEU A 39 4.89 -9.07 -6.21
C LEU A 39 4.69 -9.80 -4.87
N TYR A 40 4.82 -11.12 -4.83
CA TYR A 40 4.58 -11.88 -3.61
C TYR A 40 5.43 -11.41 -2.43
N HIS A 41 4.78 -10.95 -1.36
CA HIS A 41 5.45 -10.23 -0.28
C HIS A 41 6.55 -11.06 0.42
N LYS A 42 6.41 -12.38 0.56
CA LYS A 42 7.46 -13.22 1.19
C LYS A 42 8.67 -13.46 0.30
N ALA A 43 8.57 -13.17 -1.00
CA ALA A 43 9.73 -13.15 -1.89
C ALA A 43 10.52 -11.83 -1.78
N VAL A 44 9.92 -10.80 -1.18
CA VAL A 44 10.55 -9.50 -0.96
C VAL A 44 11.07 -9.47 0.48
N GLY A 45 12.37 -9.23 0.66
CA GLY A 45 13.04 -9.33 1.97
C GLY A 45 12.53 -8.39 3.07
N ASN A 46 11.62 -7.46 2.76
CA ASN A 46 10.98 -6.53 3.68
C ASN A 46 9.43 -6.68 3.75
N PHE A 47 8.89 -7.79 3.23
CA PHE A 47 7.46 -8.13 3.26
C PHE A 47 6.52 -7.09 2.61
N LYS A 48 7.01 -6.31 1.65
CA LYS A 48 6.19 -5.40 0.84
C LYS A 48 5.63 -6.12 -0.39
N GLY A 49 4.46 -5.71 -0.84
CA GLY A 49 3.79 -6.26 -2.01
C GLY A 49 2.58 -7.12 -1.67
N TYR A 50 2.25 -8.03 -2.58
CA TYR A 50 1.02 -8.82 -2.59
C TYR A 50 1.01 -9.96 -1.57
N GLU A 51 -0.07 -10.04 -0.82
CA GLU A 51 -0.45 -11.15 0.04
C GLU A 51 -1.61 -11.92 -0.60
N PRO A 52 -1.40 -13.20 -1.00
CA PRO A 52 -2.46 -14.01 -1.57
C PRO A 52 -3.54 -14.31 -0.54
N LEU A 53 -4.71 -14.71 -1.05
CA LEU A 53 -5.87 -15.04 -0.23
C LEU A 53 -5.50 -16.05 0.89
N GLY A 54 -5.65 -15.60 2.14
CA GLY A 54 -5.47 -16.38 3.36
C GLY A 54 -6.80 -16.60 4.08
N ASP A 55 -6.86 -16.25 5.37
CA ASP A 55 -8.06 -16.30 6.21
C ASP A 55 -9.11 -15.26 5.76
N LEU A 56 -9.72 -15.50 4.60
CA LEU A 56 -10.82 -14.74 3.99
C LEU A 56 -10.45 -13.38 3.38
N HIS A 57 -9.18 -12.99 3.37
CA HIS A 57 -8.74 -11.78 2.68
C HIS A 57 -7.42 -11.99 1.91
N GLU A 58 -7.25 -11.23 0.84
CA GLU A 58 -5.96 -10.95 0.21
C GLU A 58 -5.53 -9.53 0.57
N GLY A 59 -4.26 -9.19 0.37
CA GLY A 59 -3.70 -7.93 0.83
C GLY A 59 -2.60 -7.38 -0.08
N PHE A 60 -2.27 -6.11 0.13
CA PHE A 60 -1.10 -5.49 -0.48
C PHE A 60 -0.43 -4.57 0.54
N THR A 61 0.79 -4.93 0.95
CA THR A 61 1.49 -4.26 2.05
C THR A 61 2.44 -3.21 1.51
N ILE A 62 2.26 -1.97 1.96
CA ILE A 62 3.14 -0.84 1.68
C ILE A 62 3.63 -0.20 2.98
N GLY A 63 4.68 0.61 2.90
CA GLY A 63 5.12 1.53 3.93
C GLY A 63 5.06 2.96 3.42
N TRP A 64 5.02 3.93 4.33
CA TRP A 64 5.03 5.34 3.95
C TRP A 64 6.37 5.72 3.29
N GLU A 65 6.35 6.27 2.08
CA GLU A 65 7.51 6.86 1.41
C GLU A 65 7.14 8.19 0.74
N GLU A 66 8.13 9.07 0.54
CA GLU A 66 7.92 10.29 -0.24
C GLU A 66 7.73 9.96 -1.73
N LEU A 67 6.78 10.62 -2.39
CA LEU A 67 6.57 10.47 -3.84
C LEU A 67 7.84 10.78 -4.64
N MET A 68 8.57 11.82 -4.22
CA MET A 68 9.87 12.21 -4.74
C MET A 68 10.92 12.06 -3.62
N PRO A 69 11.71 10.99 -3.60
CA PRO A 69 12.70 10.79 -2.55
C PRO A 69 13.80 11.84 -2.63
N LYS A 70 14.16 12.44 -1.50
CA LYS A 70 15.36 13.28 -1.36
C LYS A 70 16.62 12.40 -1.47
N GLU A 71 17.66 12.89 -2.15
CA GLU A 71 18.91 12.15 -2.43
C GLU A 71 19.59 11.55 -1.18
N ASN A 72 19.36 12.11 0.02
CA ASN A 72 19.90 11.60 1.30
C ASN A 72 18.79 11.40 2.34
N ASN A 73 17.95 10.39 2.17
CA ASN A 73 16.91 10.06 3.15
C ASN A 73 17.44 9.16 4.28
N GLU A 74 18.19 9.76 5.21
CA GLU A 74 18.78 9.11 6.41
C GLU A 74 17.72 8.46 7.33
N LYS A 75 16.42 8.74 7.13
CA LYS A 75 15.34 8.38 8.05
C LYS A 75 14.99 6.90 8.14
N ARG A 76 15.51 6.04 7.26
CA ARG A 76 15.11 4.62 7.17
C ARG A 76 16.15 3.62 7.70
N VAL A 77 17.28 4.09 8.22
CA VAL A 77 18.37 3.23 8.68
C VAL A 77 17.96 2.34 9.87
N ASN A 78 16.92 2.71 10.63
CA ASN A 78 16.52 2.03 11.87
C ASN A 78 15.08 1.47 11.88
N ASP A 79 14.40 1.34 10.73
CA ASP A 79 12.97 0.92 10.66
C ASP A 79 12.74 -0.60 10.87
N GLY A 80 13.75 -1.35 11.31
CA GLY A 80 13.66 -2.79 11.61
C GLY A 80 13.51 -3.69 10.38
N ALA A 81 13.08 -4.95 10.56
CA ALA A 81 12.98 -5.95 9.48
C ALA A 81 11.95 -5.58 8.38
N MET A 82 11.08 -4.62 8.66
CA MET A 82 10.10 -4.09 7.70
C MET A 82 10.62 -2.82 6.97
N ALA A 83 11.86 -2.39 7.29
CA ALA A 83 12.55 -1.31 6.62
C ALA A 83 12.92 -1.73 5.19
N GLY A 84 12.37 -1.03 4.21
CA GLY A 84 12.82 -1.16 2.82
C GLY A 84 11.89 -0.43 1.87
N ALA A 85 12.29 -0.41 0.60
CA ALA A 85 11.49 0.20 -0.45
C ALA A 85 10.18 -0.58 -0.67
N ASN A 86 9.12 0.14 -1.01
CA ASN A 86 7.93 -0.50 -1.53
C ASN A 86 8.23 -1.16 -2.88
N VAL A 87 7.50 -2.23 -3.18
CA VAL A 87 7.42 -2.79 -4.53
C VAL A 87 6.09 -2.38 -5.12
N TRP A 88 6.12 -1.70 -6.27
CA TRP A 88 4.93 -1.12 -6.88
C TRP A 88 4.53 -1.93 -8.12
N PRO A 89 3.23 -2.18 -8.33
CA PRO A 89 2.76 -2.80 -9.55
C PRO A 89 2.85 -1.83 -10.72
N LEU A 90 3.06 -2.38 -11.92
CA LEU A 90 3.01 -1.61 -13.17
C LEU A 90 1.56 -1.34 -13.60
N GLU A 91 0.62 -2.18 -13.17
CA GLU A 91 -0.80 -2.07 -13.45
C GLU A 91 -1.62 -2.12 -12.14
N PRO A 92 -2.63 -1.26 -11.96
CA PRO A 92 -3.00 -0.16 -12.84
C PRO A 92 -1.96 0.97 -12.83
N ALA A 93 -1.90 1.72 -13.94
CA ALA A 93 -1.13 2.95 -13.98
C ALA A 93 -1.61 3.91 -12.88
N GLY A 94 -0.68 4.57 -12.19
CA GLY A 94 -1.01 5.48 -11.10
C GLY A 94 -1.23 4.81 -9.74
N PHE A 95 -1.03 3.50 -9.59
CA PHE A 95 -1.26 2.80 -8.32
C PHE A 95 -0.40 3.38 -7.18
N ARG A 96 0.90 3.61 -7.45
CA ARG A 96 1.84 4.21 -6.49
C ARG A 96 1.37 5.59 -6.05
N GLU A 97 1.03 6.44 -7.02
CA GLU A 97 0.60 7.82 -6.79
C GLU A 97 -0.71 7.86 -6.01
N ALA A 98 -1.67 6.98 -6.33
CA ALA A 98 -2.94 6.89 -5.62
C ALA A 98 -2.72 6.48 -4.15
N CYS A 99 -1.86 5.50 -3.89
CA CYS A 99 -1.55 5.04 -2.54
C CYS A 99 -0.77 6.07 -1.70
N LEU A 100 0.19 6.79 -2.27
CA LEU A 100 1.03 7.73 -1.52
C LEU A 100 0.40 9.12 -1.32
N ASN A 101 -0.66 9.44 -2.07
CA ASN A 101 -1.43 10.67 -1.87
C ASN A 101 -2.56 10.54 -0.84
N TYR A 102 -2.90 9.31 -0.43
CA TYR A 102 -3.87 9.02 0.63
C TYR A 102 -3.18 8.96 2.00
#